data_AF-A0A2U2SFD6-F1
#
_entry.id   AF-A0A2U2SFD6-F1
#
_cell.length_a   1.000
_cell.length_b   1.000
_cell.length_c   1.000
_cell.angle_alpha   90.00
_cell.angle_beta   90.00
_cell.angle_gamma   90.00
#
_symmetry.space_group_name_H-M   'P 1'
#
loop_
_entity.id
_entity.type
_entity.pdbx_description
1 polymer ?
#
loop_
_entity_poly.entity_id
_entity_poly.type
_entity_poly.pdbx_seq_one_letter_code
_entity_poly.pdbx_strand_id
1 'polypeptide(L)'
;QAFQGLNWYPYKAEYRMEAKYTGYAPYKLVKQHDIIGETHDTKMIGKVTFTWEDKEYSLDAENAGDGGLFIAFQDKTCGKTTYAGGRYLLTEAPQDGKVILDFNKAYNMPCAYTPYATCGLPTRENRLPIAIEAGEMKYQDSH
;
A
#
# COMPACT_ATOMS: atom_id res chain seq x y z
N GLN A 1 -19.79 19.94 1.42
CA GLN A 1 -19.22 19.37 2.65
C GLN A 1 -17.80 19.89 2.78
N ALA A 2 -17.39 20.36 3.96
CA ALA A 2 -16.03 20.88 4.18
C ALA A 2 -15.10 19.74 4.60
N PHE A 3 -13.83 19.79 4.17
CA PHE A 3 -12.79 18.84 4.56
C PHE A 3 -12.47 18.99 6.05
N GLN A 4 -12.54 17.90 6.81
CA GLN A 4 -12.40 17.88 8.28
C GLN A 4 -10.94 17.61 8.74
N GLY A 5 -10.00 17.46 7.80
CA GLY A 5 -8.63 17.03 8.10
C GLY A 5 -8.45 15.52 8.09
N LEU A 6 -7.20 15.08 7.96
CA LEU A 6 -6.84 13.65 7.96
C LEU A 6 -6.38 13.23 9.36
N ASN A 7 -6.76 12.01 9.74
CA ASN A 7 -6.32 11.40 10.99
C ASN A 7 -5.17 10.42 10.71
N TRP A 8 -4.16 10.42 11.57
CA TRP A 8 -2.97 9.59 11.44
C TRP A 8 -2.69 8.89 12.75
N TYR A 9 -2.17 7.66 12.68
CA TYR A 9 -1.55 7.05 13.85
C TYR A 9 -0.36 7.88 14.32
N PRO A 10 -0.05 7.89 15.63
CA PRO A 10 1.24 8.38 16.11
C PRO A 10 2.38 7.66 15.40
N TYR A 11 3.46 8.39 15.11
CA TYR A 11 4.65 7.81 14.49
C TYR A 11 5.24 6.70 15.37
N LYS A 12 5.58 5.58 14.75
CA LYS A 12 6.20 4.41 15.40
C LYS A 12 7.39 3.95 14.54
N ALA A 13 8.58 3.98 15.13
CA ALA A 13 9.83 3.68 14.43
C ALA A 13 9.90 2.23 13.91
N GLU A 14 9.27 1.29 14.62
CA GLU A 14 9.17 -0.13 14.22
C GLU A 14 8.51 -0.33 12.85
N TYR A 15 7.61 0.57 12.43
CA TYR A 15 6.94 0.52 11.13
C TYR A 15 7.75 1.16 9.99
N ARG A 16 8.98 1.62 10.27
CA ARG A 16 9.95 2.04 9.28
C ARG A 16 11.05 0.98 9.20
N MET A 17 11.03 0.17 8.16
CA MET A 17 11.91 -0.99 8.02
C MET A 17 12.62 -1.04 6.67
N GLU A 18 13.81 -1.62 6.67
CA GLU A 18 14.51 -1.97 5.44
C GLU A 18 13.91 -3.26 4.86
N ALA A 19 13.58 -3.22 3.57
CA ALA A 19 13.09 -4.34 2.81
C ALA A 19 14.06 -4.68 1.67
N LYS A 20 14.14 -5.95 1.31
CA LYS A 20 14.83 -6.40 0.11
C LYS A 20 13.95 -6.17 -1.10
N TYR A 21 14.46 -5.48 -2.11
CA TYR A 21 13.82 -5.33 -3.41
C TYR A 21 14.34 -6.37 -4.40
N THR A 22 13.42 -7.03 -5.10
CA THR A 22 13.72 -7.97 -6.20
C THR A 22 12.91 -7.55 -7.42
N GLY A 23 13.58 -7.02 -8.45
CA GLY A 23 12.94 -6.60 -9.69
C GLY A 23 12.44 -7.78 -10.54
N TYR A 24 11.33 -7.56 -11.24
CA TYR A 24 10.81 -8.45 -12.27
C TYR A 24 11.30 -7.98 -13.64
N ALA A 25 11.86 -8.90 -14.44
CA ALA A 25 12.33 -8.58 -15.79
C ALA A 25 11.39 -9.18 -16.85
N PRO A 26 10.69 -8.37 -17.69
CA PRO A 26 10.60 -6.90 -17.66
C PRO A 26 9.57 -6.37 -16.64
N TYR A 27 8.57 -7.19 -16.29
CA TYR A 27 7.54 -6.94 -15.28
C TYR A 27 6.71 -8.22 -15.10
N LYS A 28 5.97 -8.31 -14.00
CA LYS A 28 4.93 -9.32 -13.77
C LYS A 28 3.56 -8.69 -14.03
N LEU A 29 2.77 -9.28 -14.92
CA LEU A 29 1.37 -8.87 -15.09
C LEU A 29 0.51 -9.54 -14.02
N VAL A 30 -0.31 -8.75 -13.35
CA VAL A 30 -1.28 -9.23 -12.36
C VAL A 30 -2.67 -8.72 -12.71
N LYS A 31 -3.68 -9.57 -12.55
CA LYS A 31 -5.07 -9.16 -12.68
C LYS A 31 -5.50 -8.42 -11.42
N GLN A 32 -5.75 -7.13 -11.56
CA GLN A 32 -6.23 -6.28 -10.49
C GLN A 32 -7.72 -6.00 -10.70
N HIS A 33 -8.50 -6.13 -9.63
CA HIS A 33 -9.91 -5.76 -9.64
C HIS A 33 -10.06 -4.33 -9.12
N ASP A 34 -10.99 -3.55 -9.65
CA ASP A 34 -11.34 -2.26 -9.08
C ASP A 34 -12.59 -2.33 -8.19
N ILE A 35 -12.98 -1.18 -7.62
CA ILE A 35 -14.15 -1.08 -6.75
C ILE A 35 -15.51 -1.27 -7.47
N ILE A 36 -15.55 -1.19 -8.81
CA ILE A 36 -16.77 -1.40 -9.60
C ILE A 36 -16.85 -2.83 -10.18
N GLY A 37 -15.84 -3.65 -9.93
CA GLY A 37 -15.80 -5.06 -10.30
C GLY A 37 -15.14 -5.34 -11.65
N GLU A 38 -14.59 -4.32 -12.32
CA GLU A 38 -13.82 -4.54 -13.54
C GLU A 38 -12.44 -5.13 -13.21
N THR A 39 -11.87 -5.83 -14.19
CA THR A 39 -10.55 -6.46 -14.05
C THR A 39 -9.62 -5.86 -15.09
N HIS A 40 -8.48 -5.35 -14.62
CA HIS A 40 -7.46 -4.72 -15.44
C HIS A 40 -6.11 -5.43 -15.23
N ASP A 41 -5.28 -5.44 -16.26
CA ASP A 41 -3.92 -5.97 -16.16
C ASP A 41 -2.99 -4.87 -15.63
N THR A 42 -2.40 -5.11 -14.46
CA THR A 42 -1.47 -4.19 -13.80
C THR A 42 -0.04 -4.71 -13.90
N LYS A 43 0.91 -3.82 -14.18
CA LYS A 43 2.33 -4.15 -14.34
C LYS A 43 3.07 -3.94 -13.02
N MET A 44 3.45 -5.04 -12.38
CA MET A 44 4.33 -5.02 -11.22
C MET A 44 5.79 -5.06 -11.68
N ILE A 45 6.61 -4.13 -11.20
CA ILE A 45 8.02 -4.02 -11.58
C ILE A 45 8.95 -4.79 -10.64
N GLY A 46 8.46 -5.19 -9.47
CA GLY A 46 9.24 -5.98 -8.52
C GLY A 46 8.46 -6.36 -7.28
N LYS A 47 9.18 -7.00 -6.37
CA LYS A 47 8.69 -7.43 -5.06
C LYS A 47 9.57 -6.83 -3.98
N VAL A 48 8.95 -6.31 -2.94
CA VAL A 48 9.62 -5.96 -1.68
C VAL A 48 9.35 -7.04 -0.65
N THR A 49 10.40 -7.47 0.04
CA THR A 49 10.33 -8.51 1.07
C THR A 49 10.88 -7.95 2.37
N PHE A 50 10.12 -8.04 3.45
CA PHE A 50 10.49 -7.52 4.77
C PHE A 50 10.16 -8.53 5.86
N THR A 51 10.79 -8.38 7.02
CA THR A 51 10.53 -9.22 8.20
C THR A 51 9.75 -8.45 9.24
N TRP A 52 8.71 -9.08 9.80
CA TRP A 52 7.94 -8.56 10.92
C TRP A 52 7.69 -9.71 11.90
N GLU A 53 8.04 -9.53 13.18
CA GLU A 53 7.89 -10.56 14.23
C GLU A 53 8.42 -11.95 13.79
N ASP A 54 9.67 -11.97 13.29
CA ASP A 54 10.37 -13.18 12.79
C ASP A 54 9.69 -13.91 11.62
N LYS A 55 8.73 -13.26 10.95
CA LYS A 55 8.05 -13.77 9.76
C LYS A 55 8.35 -12.88 8.56
N GLU A 56 8.59 -13.53 7.43
CA GLU A 56 8.81 -12.84 6.17
C GLU A 56 7.46 -12.54 5.49
N TYR A 57 7.32 -11.31 5.00
CA TYR A 57 6.18 -10.84 4.24
C TYR A 57 6.69 -10.20 2.95
N SER A 58 5.83 -10.18 1.93
CA SER A 58 6.15 -9.53 0.66
C SER A 58 5.00 -8.75 0.08
N LEU A 59 5.32 -7.71 -0.69
CA LEU A 59 4.37 -6.92 -1.46
C LEU A 59 4.92 -6.76 -2.88
N ASP A 60 4.08 -6.92 -3.89
CA ASP A 60 4.38 -6.52 -5.26
C ASP A 60 4.28 -4.99 -5.38
N ALA A 61 5.18 -4.42 -6.17
CA ALA A 61 5.35 -2.98 -6.36
C ALA A 61 5.18 -2.59 -7.83
N GLU A 62 4.53 -1.45 -8.05
CA GLU A 62 4.43 -0.76 -9.32
C GLU A 62 5.50 0.35 -9.41
N ASN A 63 5.72 0.87 -10.62
CA ASN A 63 6.61 2.02 -10.81
C ASN A 63 5.88 3.31 -10.40
N ALA A 64 6.45 4.08 -9.47
CA ALA A 64 5.90 5.38 -9.06
C ALA A 64 6.14 6.49 -10.12
N GLY A 65 6.96 6.24 -11.13
CA GLY A 65 7.25 7.16 -12.24
C GLY A 65 8.50 8.02 -12.04
N ASP A 66 9.01 8.10 -10.81
CA ASP A 66 10.22 8.84 -10.41
C ASP A 66 11.39 7.91 -10.03
N GLY A 67 11.25 6.62 -10.30
CA GLY A 67 12.20 5.57 -9.90
C GLY A 67 11.89 4.96 -8.53
N GLY A 68 10.99 5.56 -7.75
CA GLY A 68 10.43 4.98 -6.54
C GLY A 68 9.44 3.85 -6.80
N LEU A 69 9.03 3.19 -5.73
CA LEU A 69 8.01 2.14 -5.78
C LEU A 69 6.66 2.66 -5.29
N PHE A 70 5.61 2.30 -6.01
CA PHE A 70 4.23 2.48 -5.60
C PHE A 70 3.65 1.14 -5.15
N ILE A 71 3.14 1.08 -3.92
CA ILE A 71 2.63 -0.15 -3.33
C ILE A 71 1.22 0.09 -2.80
N ALA A 72 0.24 -0.56 -3.42
CA ALA A 72 -1.12 -0.66 -2.89
C ALA A 72 -1.26 -1.91 -2.03
N PHE A 73 -1.68 -1.77 -0.78
CA PHE A 73 -1.78 -2.91 0.15
C PHE A 73 -3.03 -2.85 1.05
N GLN A 74 -3.43 -4.02 1.53
CA GLN A 74 -4.39 -4.16 2.63
C GLN A 74 -3.72 -4.87 3.81
N ASP A 75 -4.24 -4.63 5.01
CA ASP A 75 -3.80 -5.29 6.23
C ASP A 75 -4.98 -5.47 7.20
N LYS A 76 -4.75 -6.06 8.38
CA LYS A 76 -5.81 -6.38 9.36
C LYS A 76 -6.48 -5.16 10.01
N THR A 77 -5.97 -3.95 9.79
CA THR A 77 -6.58 -2.68 10.24
C THR A 77 -7.67 -2.16 9.29
N CYS A 78 -7.69 -2.62 8.04
CA CYS A 78 -8.65 -2.19 7.02
C CYS A 78 -10.10 -2.43 7.48
N GLY A 79 -10.94 -1.40 7.35
CA GLY A 79 -12.36 -1.45 7.75
C GLY A 79 -12.59 -1.33 9.26
N LYS A 80 -11.53 -1.37 10.08
CA LYS A 80 -11.61 -1.16 11.53
C LYS A 80 -11.18 0.27 11.87
N THR A 81 -9.91 0.55 11.62
CA THR A 81 -9.23 1.80 11.99
C THR A 81 -8.61 2.51 10.78
N THR A 82 -8.37 1.80 9.67
CA THR A 82 -7.91 2.36 8.39
C THR A 82 -8.95 2.13 7.29
N TYR A 83 -8.81 2.81 6.16
CA TYR A 83 -9.77 2.71 5.06
C TYR A 83 -9.92 1.27 4.55
N ALA A 84 -11.16 0.85 4.27
CA ALA A 84 -11.49 -0.53 3.92
C ALA A 84 -10.87 -0.99 2.59
N GLY A 85 -10.74 -0.08 1.62
CA GLY A 85 -10.11 -0.38 0.31
C GLY A 85 -8.60 -0.62 0.41
N GLY A 86 -7.96 -0.24 1.51
CA GLY A 86 -6.51 -0.31 1.70
C GLY A 86 -5.84 1.05 1.61
N ARG A 87 -4.52 1.02 1.48
CA ARG A 87 -3.66 2.22 1.50
C ARG A 87 -2.58 2.12 0.45
N TYR A 88 -2.02 3.28 0.12
CA TYR A 88 -0.85 3.42 -0.73
C TYR A 88 0.38 3.72 0.11
N LEU A 89 1.50 3.13 -0.29
CA LEU A 89 2.82 3.43 0.22
C LEU A 89 3.71 3.79 -0.97
N LEU A 90 4.31 4.98 -0.89
CA LEU A 90 5.35 5.43 -1.81
C LEU A 90 6.71 5.28 -1.13
N THR A 91 7.70 4.88 -1.91
CA THR A 91 9.07 4.71 -1.44
C THR A 91 10.03 5.47 -2.35
N GLU A 92 11.23 5.74 -1.86
CA GLU A 92 12.33 6.18 -2.72
C GLU A 92 12.82 5.03 -3.61
N ALA A 93 13.64 5.36 -4.61
CA ALA A 93 14.22 4.35 -5.49
C ALA A 93 15.04 3.30 -4.70
N PRO A 94 14.88 1.99 -4.99
CA PRO A 94 15.72 0.97 -4.38
C PRO A 94 17.20 1.21 -4.66
N GLN A 95 18.04 1.05 -3.63
CA GLN A 95 19.50 1.17 -3.71
C GLN A 95 20.12 -0.16 -3.29
N ASP A 96 21.02 -0.71 -4.11
CA ASP A 96 21.70 -2.00 -3.86
C ASP A 96 20.76 -3.16 -3.48
N GLY A 97 19.59 -3.22 -4.13
CA GLY A 97 18.58 -4.25 -3.88
C GLY A 97 17.83 -4.08 -2.55
N LYS A 98 17.86 -2.89 -1.96
CA LYS A 98 17.18 -2.55 -0.71
C LYS A 98 16.32 -1.31 -0.87
N VAL A 99 15.27 -1.19 -0.07
CA VAL A 99 14.37 -0.03 -0.04
C VAL A 99 13.79 0.14 1.36
N ILE A 100 13.51 1.37 1.76
CA ILE A 100 12.84 1.65 3.03
C ILE A 100 11.32 1.61 2.82
N LEU A 101 10.65 0.75 3.57
CA LEU A 101 9.21 0.77 3.74
C LEU A 101 8.89 1.57 5.01
N ASP A 102 8.30 2.74 4.85
CA ASP A 102 7.84 3.57 5.97
C ASP A 102 6.31 3.60 6.02
N PHE A 103 5.72 2.62 6.68
CA PHE A 103 4.26 2.52 6.79
C PHE A 103 3.64 3.70 7.56
N ASN A 104 4.44 4.49 8.29
CA ASN A 104 3.97 5.75 8.89
C ASN A 104 3.57 6.79 7.83
N LYS A 105 4.03 6.63 6.59
CA LYS A 105 3.68 7.48 5.45
C LYS A 105 2.59 6.87 4.56
N ALA A 106 2.05 5.70 4.93
CA ALA A 106 0.97 5.09 4.17
C ALA A 106 -0.29 5.96 4.24
N TYR A 107 -0.92 6.23 3.09
CA TYR A 107 -2.08 7.13 2.99
C TYR A 107 -3.26 6.44 2.32
N ASN A 108 -4.46 6.94 2.55
CA ASN A 108 -5.68 6.34 2.03
C ASN A 108 -5.77 6.51 0.51
N MET A 109 -6.40 5.53 -0.15
CA MET A 109 -6.69 5.61 -1.57
C MET A 109 -7.70 6.74 -1.85
N PRO A 110 -7.70 7.35 -3.05
CA PRO A 110 -8.64 8.41 -3.42
C PRO A 110 -10.12 8.06 -3.19
N CYS A 111 -10.51 6.79 -3.39
CA CYS A 111 -11.86 6.30 -3.13
C CYS A 111 -12.30 6.39 -1.65
N ALA A 112 -11.37 6.65 -0.72
CA ALA A 112 -11.70 6.94 0.67
C ALA A 112 -12.41 8.29 0.86
N TYR A 113 -12.26 9.22 -0.08
CA TYR A 113 -12.78 10.59 0.03
C TYR A 113 -13.88 10.89 -0.99
N THR A 114 -14.04 10.07 -2.03
CA THR A 114 -15.02 10.31 -3.07
C THR A 114 -15.52 8.99 -3.69
N PRO A 115 -16.83 8.81 -3.87
CA PRO A 115 -17.40 7.63 -4.52
C PRO A 115 -17.16 7.62 -6.05
N TYR A 116 -16.70 8.74 -6.62
CA TYR A 116 -16.46 8.87 -8.06
C TYR A 116 -15.07 8.35 -8.50
N ALA A 117 -14.22 7.94 -7.56
CA ALA A 117 -12.89 7.41 -7.88
C ALA A 117 -12.92 5.89 -8.05
N THR A 118 -12.56 5.41 -9.24
CA THR A 118 -12.39 3.97 -9.52
C THR A 118 -10.97 3.54 -9.12
N CYS A 119 -10.78 3.12 -7.87
CA CYS A 119 -9.49 2.64 -7.41
C CYS A 119 -9.32 1.15 -7.66
N GLY A 120 -8.15 0.75 -8.15
CA GLY A 120 -7.71 -0.65 -8.15
C GLY A 120 -7.54 -1.14 -6.71
N LEU A 121 -8.22 -2.23 -6.37
CA LEU A 121 -8.06 -2.91 -5.08
C LEU A 121 -6.69 -3.61 -5.03
N PRO A 122 -6.05 -3.71 -3.85
CA PRO A 122 -4.82 -4.47 -3.71
C PRO A 122 -5.01 -5.94 -4.12
N THR A 123 -4.04 -6.45 -4.86
CA THR A 123 -3.99 -7.86 -5.28
C THR A 123 -3.93 -8.78 -4.05
N ARG A 124 -4.22 -10.07 -4.23
CA ARG A 124 -4.14 -11.05 -3.12
C ARG A 124 -2.74 -11.10 -2.49
N GLU A 125 -1.70 -10.98 -3.31
CA GLU A 125 -0.30 -10.94 -2.86
C GLU A 125 0.00 -9.71 -1.99
N ASN A 126 -0.76 -8.62 -2.18
CA ASN A 126 -0.60 -7.38 -1.41
C ASN A 126 -1.54 -7.28 -0.20
N ARG A 127 -2.05 -8.42 0.28
CA ARG A 127 -2.86 -8.49 1.52
C ARG A 127 -2.03 -9.06 2.65
N LEU A 128 -1.61 -8.18 3.55
CA LEU A 128 -0.84 -8.55 4.73
C LEU A 128 -1.76 -9.18 5.78
N PRO A 129 -1.45 -10.39 6.30
CA PRO A 129 -2.23 -11.02 7.37
C PRO A 129 -1.84 -10.50 8.77
N ILE A 130 -1.28 -9.30 8.86
CA ILE A 130 -0.84 -8.61 10.09
C ILE A 130 -1.52 -7.24 10.19
N ALA A 131 -1.49 -6.62 11.36
CA ALA A 131 -2.07 -5.29 11.57
C ALA A 131 -0.96 -4.23 11.45
N ILE A 132 -1.15 -3.27 10.53
CA ILE A 132 -0.23 -2.15 10.34
C ILE A 132 -0.85 -0.88 10.96
N GLU A 133 -0.61 -0.70 12.26
CA GLU A 133 -1.11 0.42 13.06
C GLU A 133 -0.20 1.67 12.97
N ALA A 134 0.10 2.07 11.74
CA ALA A 134 0.89 3.24 11.37
C ALA A 134 0.30 3.87 10.12
N GLY A 135 0.52 5.16 9.86
CA GLY A 135 0.02 5.85 8.68
C GLY A 135 -1.38 6.45 8.85
N GLU A 136 -2.04 6.75 7.74
CA GLU A 136 -3.35 7.40 7.73
C GLU A 136 -4.44 6.42 8.21
N MET A 137 -5.32 6.94 9.06
CA MET A 137 -6.52 6.28 9.57
C MET A 137 -7.71 6.55 8.64
N LYS A 138 -8.81 5.80 8.80
CA LYS A 138 -10.01 6.03 7.97
C LYS A 138 -10.53 7.47 8.13
N TYR A 139 -10.94 8.06 7.03
CA TYR A 139 -11.61 9.36 7.02
C TYR A 139 -13.00 9.24 7.66
N GLN A 140 -13.50 10.28 8.34
CA GLN A 140 -14.77 10.18 9.09
C GLN A 140 -15.98 9.86 8.20
N ASP A 141 -15.98 10.35 6.96
CA ASP A 141 -17.03 10.11 5.97
C ASP A 141 -16.70 8.94 5.02
N SER A 142 -15.73 8.08 5.35
CA SER A 142 -15.39 6.95 4.49
C SER A 142 -16.58 5.98 4.38
N HIS A 143 -17.06 5.80 3.15
CA HIS A 143 -18.18 4.92 2.79
C HIS A 143 -17.94 3.45 3.16
#